data_AF-A0A661X1K9-F1
#
_entry.id   AF-A0A661X1K9-F1
#
_cell.length_a   1.000
_cell.length_b   1.000
_cell.length_c   1.000
_cell.angle_alpha   90.00
_cell.angle_beta   90.00
_cell.angle_gamma   90.00
#
_symmetry.space_group_name_H-M   'P 1'
#
loop_
_entity.id
_entity.type
_entity.pdbx_description
1 polymer ?
#
loop_
_entity_poly.entity_id
_entity_poly.type
_entity_poly.pdbx_seq_one_letter_code
_entity_poly.pdbx_strand_id
1 'polypeptide(L)'
;MLKPQKKRITKKNLKEDKFVETTILAKSYIEEHSKELTYIVAGVLVIGLLIWLFLNHRAQRLEQATVLLGKAQTEIQSMHTAKAREFLNQLIQEYDGTDAADKGYFLLANLDYQAQKYNLAEQEYKKFIDSYSGSKILLASAYAGYAACLEHRGAHAEAAKNYLKAQETAPEFVEAPNYLYLAGLNYKNAGMKDKAKEVFQKLIKKYKDSKRVNDAKTQLILLEK
;
A
#
# COMPACT_ATOMS: atom_id res chain seq x y z
N MET A 1 64.98 41.59 -47.17
CA MET A 1 64.01 41.61 -46.06
C MET A 1 62.75 40.86 -46.49
N LEU A 2 62.57 39.60 -46.07
CA LEU A 2 61.37 38.81 -46.36
C LEU A 2 60.43 38.90 -45.15
N LYS A 3 59.26 39.51 -45.34
CA LYS A 3 58.21 39.66 -44.31
C LYS A 3 57.61 38.28 -43.96
N PRO A 4 57.32 37.97 -42.68
CA PRO A 4 56.67 36.72 -42.33
C PRO A 4 55.19 36.79 -42.70
N GLN A 5 54.72 35.88 -43.55
CA GLN A 5 53.29 35.70 -43.82
C GLN A 5 52.62 35.08 -42.58
N LYS A 6 51.83 35.87 -41.84
CA LYS A 6 50.96 35.36 -40.77
C LYS A 6 49.86 34.51 -41.40
N LYS A 7 50.01 33.18 -41.33
CA LYS A 7 48.94 32.23 -41.68
C LYS A 7 47.71 32.51 -40.81
N ARG A 8 46.58 32.87 -41.43
CA ARG A 8 45.28 33.02 -40.75
C ARG A 8 44.80 31.64 -40.29
N ILE A 9 44.77 31.41 -38.98
CA ILE A 9 44.19 30.21 -38.37
C ILE A 9 42.66 30.33 -38.48
N THR A 10 42.07 29.64 -39.45
CA THR A 10 40.62 29.65 -39.68
C THR A 10 39.92 28.77 -38.64
N LYS A 11 38.78 29.20 -38.08
CA LYS A 11 38.02 28.49 -37.01
C LYS A 11 37.71 27.00 -37.28
N LYS A 12 37.74 26.57 -38.55
CA LYS A 12 37.60 25.16 -38.97
C LYS A 12 38.79 24.31 -38.52
N ASN A 13 40.01 24.84 -38.64
CA ASN A 13 41.26 24.15 -38.26
C ASN A 13 41.37 23.98 -36.73
N LEU A 14 40.88 24.95 -35.95
CA LEU A 14 40.82 24.85 -34.48
C LEU A 14 39.83 23.77 -33.98
N LYS A 15 38.76 23.49 -34.73
CA LYS A 15 37.78 22.44 -34.39
C LYS A 15 38.29 21.04 -34.78
N GLU A 16 38.96 20.93 -35.92
CA GLU A 16 39.60 19.69 -36.37
C GLU A 16 40.76 19.31 -35.44
N ASP A 17 41.60 20.27 -35.05
CA ASP A 17 42.72 20.04 -34.12
C ASP A 17 42.23 19.61 -32.73
N LYS A 18 41.22 20.29 -32.17
CA LYS A 18 40.64 19.90 -30.87
C LYS A 18 39.97 18.52 -30.90
N PHE A 19 39.33 18.16 -32.01
CA PHE A 19 38.74 16.83 -32.18
C PHE A 19 39.83 15.76 -32.27
N VAL A 20 40.86 15.99 -33.11
CA VAL A 20 42.00 15.06 -33.27
C VAL A 20 42.79 14.93 -31.95
N GLU A 21 43.00 16.02 -31.22
CA GLU A 21 43.62 16.00 -29.90
C GLU A 21 42.78 15.20 -28.91
N THR A 22 41.46 15.39 -28.86
CA THR A 22 40.60 14.58 -27.98
C THR A 22 40.58 13.10 -28.36
N THR A 23 40.69 12.76 -29.65
CA THR A 23 40.74 11.34 -30.06
C THR A 23 42.10 10.72 -29.76
N ILE A 24 43.20 11.46 -29.93
CA ILE A 24 44.54 11.01 -29.54
C ILE A 24 44.63 10.82 -28.03
N LEU A 25 44.14 11.78 -27.24
CA LEU A 25 44.10 11.69 -25.78
C LEU A 25 43.20 10.56 -25.29
N ALA A 26 42.02 10.38 -25.89
CA ALA A 26 41.14 9.25 -25.57
C ALA A 26 41.79 7.91 -25.93
N LYS A 27 42.47 7.83 -27.08
CA LYS A 27 43.19 6.64 -27.51
C LYS A 27 44.34 6.30 -26.57
N SER A 28 45.19 7.27 -26.22
CA SER A 28 46.30 7.06 -25.29
C SER A 28 45.81 6.67 -23.90
N TYR A 29 44.73 7.28 -23.43
CA TYR A 29 44.12 6.93 -22.14
C TYR A 29 43.56 5.50 -22.11
N ILE A 30 42.86 5.09 -23.18
CA ILE A 30 42.33 3.72 -23.31
C ILE A 30 43.47 2.70 -23.42
N GLU A 31 44.54 3.00 -24.17
CA GLU A 31 45.70 2.12 -24.29
C GLU A 31 46.41 1.95 -22.94
N GLU A 32 46.63 3.06 -22.21
CA GLU A 32 47.27 3.09 -20.89
C GLU A 32 46.43 2.38 -19.81
N HIS A 33 45.11 2.59 -19.80
CA HIS A 33 44.19 2.07 -18.78
C HIS A 33 43.30 0.92 -19.27
N SER A 34 43.67 0.25 -20.37
CA SER A 34 42.83 -0.78 -21.03
C SER A 34 42.35 -1.87 -20.08
N LYS A 35 43.23 -2.37 -19.18
CA LYS A 35 42.89 -3.38 -18.17
C LYS A 35 41.89 -2.85 -17.14
N GLU A 36 42.11 -1.66 -16.59
CA GLU A 36 41.18 -1.04 -15.62
C GLU A 36 39.81 -0.78 -16.26
N LEU A 37 39.79 -0.28 -17.50
CA LEU A 37 38.55 -0.05 -18.25
C LEU A 37 37.81 -1.36 -18.52
N THR A 38 38.51 -2.46 -18.83
CA THR A 38 37.86 -3.78 -18.99
C THR A 38 37.22 -4.26 -17.69
N TYR A 39 37.85 -4.06 -16.53
CA TYR A 39 37.26 -4.40 -15.23
C TYR A 39 36.04 -3.52 -14.91
N ILE A 40 36.08 -2.22 -15.22
CA ILE A 40 34.94 -1.32 -15.05
C ILE A 40 33.76 -1.77 -15.92
N VAL A 41 34.00 -2.02 -17.21
CA VAL A 41 32.95 -2.46 -18.14
C VAL A 41 32.38 -3.83 -17.73
N ALA A 42 33.25 -4.78 -17.37
CA ALA A 42 32.82 -6.08 -16.86
C ALA A 42 31.98 -5.94 -15.58
N GLY A 43 32.40 -5.06 -14.65
CA GLY A 43 31.66 -4.75 -13.43
C GLY A 43 30.27 -4.18 -13.72
N VAL A 44 30.15 -3.23 -14.64
CA VAL A 44 28.86 -2.65 -15.06
C VAL A 44 27.95 -3.71 -15.69
N LEU A 45 28.49 -4.61 -16.52
CA LEU A 45 27.72 -5.70 -17.13
C LEU A 45 27.22 -6.69 -16.07
N VAL A 46 28.06 -7.06 -15.11
CA VAL A 46 27.67 -7.94 -14.00
C VAL A 46 26.58 -7.28 -13.15
N ILE A 47 26.74 -6.01 -12.78
CA ILE A 47 25.72 -5.27 -12.04
C ILE A 47 24.41 -5.20 -12.84
N GLY A 48 24.48 -4.91 -14.15
CA GLY A 48 23.32 -4.89 -15.04
C GLY A 48 22.60 -6.24 -15.09
N LEU A 49 23.35 -7.35 -15.18
CA LEU A 49 22.80 -8.70 -15.15
C LEU A 49 22.14 -9.01 -13.80
N LEU A 50 22.77 -8.65 -12.69
CA LEU A 50 22.21 -8.86 -11.35
C LEU A 50 20.92 -8.06 -11.13
N ILE A 51 20.88 -6.80 -11.59
CA ILE A 51 19.67 -5.98 -11.55
C ILE A 51 18.58 -6.61 -12.41
N TRP A 52 18.90 -7.04 -13.63
CA TRP A 52 17.92 -7.68 -14.52
C TRP A 52 17.36 -8.97 -13.91
N LEU A 53 18.22 -9.84 -13.37
CA LEU A 53 17.80 -11.06 -12.67
C LEU A 53 16.89 -10.75 -11.48
N PHE A 54 17.27 -9.76 -10.67
CA PHE A 54 16.48 -9.33 -9.52
C PHE A 54 15.11 -8.77 -9.94
N LEU A 55 15.05 -7.90 -10.95
CA LEU A 55 13.81 -7.34 -11.46
C LEU A 55 12.92 -8.43 -12.07
N ASN A 56 13.49 -9.36 -12.84
CA ASN A 56 12.74 -10.47 -13.44
C ASN A 56 12.18 -11.42 -12.37
N HIS A 57 12.98 -11.79 -11.37
CA HIS A 57 12.52 -12.63 -10.28
C HIS A 57 11.44 -11.95 -9.44
N ARG A 58 11.58 -10.65 -9.17
CA ARG A 58 10.56 -9.85 -8.49
C ARG A 58 9.25 -9.81 -9.28
N ALA A 59 9.32 -9.64 -10.61
CA ALA A 59 8.14 -9.63 -11.47
C ALA A 59 7.41 -10.98 -11.43
N GLN A 60 8.12 -12.11 -11.56
CA GLN A 60 7.53 -13.45 -11.44
C GLN A 60 6.90 -13.68 -10.07
N ARG A 61 7.56 -13.24 -8.98
CA ARG A 61 7.02 -13.33 -7.63
C ARG A 61 5.70 -12.57 -7.49
N LEU A 62 5.59 -11.37 -8.07
CA LEU A 62 4.36 -10.56 -8.04
C LEU A 62 3.23 -11.19 -8.87
N GLU A 63 3.56 -11.78 -10.02
CA GLU A 63 2.59 -12.47 -10.87
C GLU A 63 1.99 -13.69 -10.16
N GLN A 64 2.83 -14.56 -9.59
CA GLN A 64 2.39 -15.75 -8.86
C GLN A 64 1.51 -15.41 -7.64
N ALA A 65 1.88 -14.35 -6.89
CA ALA A 65 1.07 -13.83 -5.80
C ALA A 65 -0.31 -13.38 -6.31
N THR A 66 -0.36 -12.66 -7.43
CA THR A 66 -1.61 -12.20 -8.04
C THR A 66 -2.49 -13.38 -8.50
N VAL A 67 -1.89 -14.44 -9.04
CA VAL A 67 -2.60 -15.66 -9.44
C VAL A 67 -3.22 -16.36 -8.23
N LEU A 68 -2.49 -16.51 -7.12
CA LEU A 68 -3.04 -17.11 -5.90
C LEU A 68 -4.19 -16.27 -5.32
N LEU A 69 -4.05 -14.95 -5.31
CA LEU A 69 -5.14 -14.06 -4.90
C LEU A 69 -6.38 -14.25 -5.78
N GLY A 70 -6.20 -14.33 -7.11
CA GLY A 70 -7.28 -14.58 -8.05
C GLY A 70 -7.99 -15.92 -7.78
N LYS A 71 -7.23 -16.99 -7.57
CA LYS A 71 -7.77 -18.32 -7.20
C LYS A 71 -8.57 -18.26 -5.90
N ALA A 72 -8.02 -17.63 -4.86
CA ALA A 72 -8.72 -17.45 -3.59
C ALA A 72 -10.05 -16.71 -3.78
N GLN A 73 -10.07 -15.63 -4.55
CA GLN A 73 -11.28 -14.86 -4.84
C GLN A 73 -12.32 -15.67 -5.61
N THR A 74 -11.91 -16.49 -6.58
CA THR A 74 -12.81 -17.41 -7.29
C THR A 74 -13.46 -18.40 -6.32
N GLU A 75 -12.68 -19.03 -5.45
CA GLU A 75 -13.22 -19.98 -4.47
C GLU A 75 -14.15 -19.30 -3.44
N ILE A 76 -13.86 -18.06 -3.02
CA ILE A 76 -14.78 -17.26 -2.18
C ILE A 76 -16.12 -17.04 -2.89
N GLN A 77 -16.09 -16.66 -4.17
CA GLN A 77 -17.30 -16.45 -4.98
C GLN A 77 -18.10 -17.75 -5.17
N SER A 78 -17.41 -18.89 -5.28
CA SER A 78 -18.02 -20.21 -5.32
C SER A 78 -18.42 -20.75 -3.93
N MET A 79 -18.30 -19.95 -2.86
CA MET A 79 -18.58 -20.34 -1.48
C MET A 79 -17.75 -21.53 -0.96
N HIS A 80 -16.64 -21.85 -1.62
CA HIS A 80 -15.70 -22.89 -1.22
C HIS A 80 -14.66 -22.36 -0.22
N THR A 81 -15.13 -21.94 0.96
CA THR A 81 -14.33 -21.24 1.97
C THR A 81 -13.07 -21.98 2.40
N ALA A 82 -13.08 -23.31 2.44
CA ALA A 82 -11.91 -24.11 2.81
C ALA A 82 -10.76 -23.96 1.78
N LYS A 83 -11.06 -24.12 0.48
CA LYS A 83 -10.09 -23.95 -0.61
C LYS A 83 -9.61 -22.51 -0.72
N ALA A 84 -10.53 -21.54 -0.57
CA ALA A 84 -10.16 -20.13 -0.53
C ALA A 84 -9.09 -19.87 0.54
N ARG A 85 -9.29 -20.40 1.76
CA ARG A 85 -8.32 -20.27 2.85
C ARG A 85 -6.98 -20.92 2.53
N GLU A 86 -6.96 -22.08 1.89
CA GLU A 86 -5.71 -22.73 1.47
C GLU A 86 -4.89 -21.81 0.55
N PHE A 87 -5.53 -21.23 -0.48
CA PHE A 87 -4.85 -20.29 -1.39
C PHE A 87 -4.41 -19.00 -0.69
N LEU A 88 -5.20 -18.46 0.24
CA LEU A 88 -4.83 -17.27 1.02
C LEU A 88 -3.63 -17.53 1.94
N ASN A 89 -3.63 -18.66 2.63
CA ASN A 89 -2.52 -19.06 3.50
C ASN A 89 -1.24 -19.26 2.68
N GLN A 90 -1.33 -19.94 1.54
CA GLN A 90 -0.19 -20.11 0.64
C GLN A 90 0.33 -18.75 0.14
N LEU A 91 -0.58 -17.86 -0.27
CA LEU A 91 -0.25 -16.52 -0.73
C LEU A 91 0.52 -15.73 0.34
N ILE A 92 0.01 -15.71 1.57
CA ILE A 92 0.64 -15.01 2.69
C ILE A 92 2.00 -15.62 3.02
N GLN A 93 2.09 -16.95 3.10
CA GLN A 93 3.33 -17.63 3.49
C GLN A 93 4.46 -17.45 2.48
N GLU A 94 4.17 -17.53 1.18
CA GLU A 94 5.20 -17.49 0.13
C GLU A 94 5.46 -16.07 -0.40
N TYR A 95 4.44 -15.21 -0.39
CA TYR A 95 4.46 -13.92 -1.07
C TYR A 95 4.21 -12.73 -0.14
N ASP A 96 4.47 -12.88 1.17
CA ASP A 96 4.41 -11.76 2.13
C ASP A 96 5.21 -10.54 1.64
N GLY A 97 4.69 -9.35 1.94
CA GLY A 97 5.21 -8.06 1.46
C GLY A 97 4.86 -7.71 0.02
N THR A 98 3.97 -8.46 -0.63
CA THR A 98 3.36 -8.08 -1.92
C THR A 98 1.96 -7.48 -1.69
N ASP A 99 1.50 -6.59 -2.57
CA ASP A 99 0.13 -6.04 -2.51
C ASP A 99 -0.94 -7.14 -2.58
N ALA A 100 -0.64 -8.25 -3.26
CA ALA A 100 -1.50 -9.42 -3.29
C ALA A 100 -1.60 -10.09 -1.91
N ALA A 101 -0.48 -10.30 -1.22
CA ALA A 101 -0.48 -10.86 0.13
C ALA A 101 -1.16 -9.95 1.14
N ASP A 102 -0.99 -8.62 1.01
CA ASP A 102 -1.76 -7.65 1.81
C ASP A 102 -3.26 -7.89 1.64
N LYS A 103 -3.76 -7.86 0.40
CA LYS A 103 -5.17 -8.19 0.13
C LYS A 103 -5.56 -9.58 0.63
N GLY A 104 -4.62 -10.53 0.63
CA GLY A 104 -4.76 -11.85 1.23
C GLY A 104 -5.11 -11.80 2.71
N TYR A 105 -4.38 -11.02 3.51
CA TYR A 105 -4.68 -10.80 4.92
C TYR A 105 -6.10 -10.26 5.13
N PHE A 106 -6.51 -9.26 4.35
CA PHE A 106 -7.87 -8.70 4.44
C PHE A 106 -8.95 -9.75 4.15
N LEU A 107 -8.78 -10.54 3.09
CA LEU A 107 -9.74 -11.59 2.74
C LEU A 107 -9.78 -12.71 3.78
N LEU A 108 -8.62 -13.13 4.29
CA LEU A 108 -8.53 -14.14 5.34
C LEU A 108 -9.21 -13.66 6.62
N ALA A 109 -8.98 -12.40 7.01
CA ALA A 109 -9.63 -11.76 8.14
C ALA A 109 -11.16 -11.77 8.02
N ASN A 110 -11.70 -11.46 6.83
CA ASN A 110 -13.14 -11.54 6.58
C ASN A 110 -13.68 -12.96 6.75
N LEU A 111 -12.97 -13.98 6.22
CA LEU A 111 -13.37 -15.38 6.37
C LEU A 111 -13.33 -15.82 7.84
N ASP A 112 -12.31 -15.41 8.59
CA ASP A 112 -12.21 -15.69 10.02
C ASP A 112 -13.29 -14.99 10.83
N TYR A 113 -13.59 -13.74 10.50
CA TYR A 113 -14.67 -12.99 11.14
C TYR A 113 -16.03 -13.67 10.92
N GLN A 114 -16.32 -14.10 9.68
CA GLN A 114 -17.54 -14.84 9.35
C GLN A 114 -17.62 -16.18 10.09
N ALA A 115 -16.47 -16.84 10.29
CA ALA A 115 -16.36 -18.06 11.08
C ALA A 115 -16.35 -17.81 12.60
N GLN A 116 -16.62 -16.58 13.06
CA GLN A 116 -16.59 -16.15 14.46
C GLN A 116 -15.24 -16.34 15.16
N LYS A 117 -14.16 -16.49 14.38
CA LYS A 117 -12.78 -16.60 14.86
C LYS A 117 -12.18 -15.20 15.04
N TYR A 118 -12.80 -14.40 15.91
CA TYR A 118 -12.48 -12.97 16.06
C TYR A 118 -11.02 -12.69 16.41
N ASN A 119 -10.38 -13.56 17.21
CA ASN A 119 -8.96 -13.39 17.56
C ASN A 119 -8.02 -13.53 16.34
N LEU A 120 -8.33 -14.44 15.43
CA LEU A 120 -7.55 -14.60 14.19
C LEU A 120 -7.85 -13.44 13.24
N ALA A 121 -9.13 -13.11 13.06
CA ALA A 121 -9.54 -11.99 12.23
C ALA A 121 -8.89 -10.67 12.68
N GLU A 122 -8.83 -10.42 13.99
CA GLU A 122 -8.17 -9.25 14.57
C GLU A 122 -6.69 -9.17 14.15
N GLN A 123 -5.96 -10.29 14.23
CA GLN A 123 -4.55 -10.34 13.86
C GLN A 123 -4.36 -10.07 12.35
N GLU A 124 -5.17 -10.67 11.50
CA GLU A 124 -5.04 -10.51 10.05
C GLU A 124 -5.48 -9.12 9.56
N TYR A 125 -6.53 -8.54 10.14
CA TYR A 125 -6.86 -7.13 9.86
C TYR A 125 -5.73 -6.20 10.29
N LYS A 126 -5.10 -6.46 11.45
CA LYS A 126 -3.97 -5.66 11.91
C LYS A 126 -2.78 -5.75 10.95
N LYS A 127 -2.45 -6.96 10.49
CA LYS A 127 -1.40 -7.18 9.48
C LYS A 127 -1.67 -6.36 8.23
N PHE A 128 -2.89 -6.42 7.70
CA PHE A 128 -3.29 -5.62 6.56
C PHE A 128 -3.17 -4.11 6.81
N ILE A 129 -3.65 -3.61 7.95
CA ILE A 129 -3.58 -2.18 8.30
C ILE A 129 -2.12 -1.70 8.36
N ASP A 130 -1.22 -2.53 8.88
CA ASP A 130 0.18 -2.19 9.09
C ASP A 130 0.99 -2.19 7.78
N SER A 131 0.63 -3.02 6.78
CA SER A 131 1.38 -3.16 5.52
C SER A 131 0.75 -2.48 4.32
N TYR A 132 -0.58 -2.36 4.27
CA TYR A 132 -1.30 -1.97 3.06
C TYR A 132 -1.26 -0.46 2.80
N SER A 133 -0.71 -0.07 1.64
CA SER A 133 -0.60 1.33 1.21
C SER A 133 -1.48 1.69 -0.01
N GLY A 134 -2.44 0.83 -0.36
CA GLY A 134 -3.26 0.98 -1.56
C GLY A 134 -4.53 1.81 -1.38
N SER A 135 -5.68 1.21 -1.70
CA SER A 135 -6.99 1.85 -1.66
C SER A 135 -7.37 2.31 -0.25
N LYS A 136 -7.62 3.61 -0.09
CA LYS A 136 -8.17 4.16 1.16
C LYS A 136 -9.51 3.53 1.56
N ILE A 137 -10.33 3.14 0.59
CA ILE A 137 -11.61 2.46 0.87
C ILE A 137 -11.35 1.10 1.49
N LEU A 138 -10.40 0.33 0.95
CA LEU A 138 -10.08 -0.99 1.49
C LEU A 138 -9.43 -0.89 2.87
N LEU A 139 -8.55 0.10 3.07
CA LEU A 139 -7.96 0.39 4.38
C LEU A 139 -9.01 0.81 5.41
N ALA A 140 -9.99 1.64 5.02
CA ALA A 140 -11.12 1.99 5.87
C ALA A 140 -11.97 0.76 6.26
N SER A 141 -12.27 -0.12 5.31
CA SER A 141 -12.97 -1.38 5.58
C SER A 141 -12.21 -2.28 6.54
N ALA A 142 -10.89 -2.33 6.46
CA ALA A 142 -10.07 -3.11 7.40
C ALA A 142 -10.06 -2.52 8.81
N TYR A 143 -9.97 -1.19 8.96
CA TYR A 143 -10.14 -0.54 10.26
C TYR A 143 -11.51 -0.85 10.88
N ALA A 144 -12.57 -0.89 10.07
CA ALA A 144 -13.91 -1.26 10.52
C ALA A 144 -14.00 -2.75 10.91
N GLY A 145 -13.40 -3.65 10.13
CA GLY A 145 -13.33 -5.09 10.46
C GLY A 145 -12.55 -5.37 11.73
N TYR A 146 -11.41 -4.68 11.92
CA TYR A 146 -10.63 -4.70 13.16
C TYR A 146 -11.46 -4.18 14.35
N ALA A 147 -12.16 -3.06 14.17
CA ALA A 147 -13.05 -2.51 15.19
C ALA A 147 -14.18 -3.48 15.57
N ALA A 148 -14.76 -4.18 14.59
CA ALA A 148 -15.78 -5.19 14.84
C ALA A 148 -15.24 -6.36 15.68
N CYS A 149 -14.00 -6.81 15.45
CA CYS A 149 -13.37 -7.83 16.29
C CYS A 149 -13.21 -7.34 17.75
N LEU A 150 -12.77 -6.09 17.93
CA LEU A 150 -12.65 -5.46 19.24
C LEU A 150 -14.00 -5.34 19.96
N GLU A 151 -15.08 -5.05 19.22
CA GLU A 151 -16.44 -4.99 19.74
C GLU A 151 -16.88 -6.35 20.31
N HIS A 152 -16.64 -7.46 19.58
CA HIS A 152 -16.93 -8.81 20.08
C HIS A 152 -16.12 -9.19 21.33
N ARG A 153 -14.93 -8.61 21.49
CA ARG A 153 -14.09 -8.78 22.70
C ARG A 153 -14.49 -7.87 23.86
N GLY A 154 -15.51 -7.01 23.69
CA GLY A 154 -15.96 -6.03 24.68
C GLY A 154 -15.04 -4.80 24.81
N ALA A 155 -14.03 -4.66 23.95
CA ALA A 155 -13.10 -3.53 23.93
C ALA A 155 -13.72 -2.29 23.24
N HIS A 156 -14.90 -1.87 23.71
CA HIS A 156 -15.74 -0.89 23.02
C HIS A 156 -15.07 0.47 22.81
N ALA A 157 -14.28 0.96 23.78
CA ALA A 157 -13.58 2.25 23.61
C ALA A 157 -12.53 2.19 22.50
N GLU A 158 -11.87 1.05 22.29
CA GLU A 158 -10.89 0.84 21.22
C GLU A 158 -11.56 0.58 19.87
N ALA A 159 -12.66 -0.17 19.87
CA ALA A 159 -13.51 -0.35 18.69
C ALA A 159 -13.97 1.01 18.15
N ALA A 160 -14.48 1.88 19.02
CA ALA A 160 -14.92 3.22 18.64
C ALA A 160 -13.82 4.05 17.98
N LYS A 161 -12.59 4.02 18.52
CA LYS A 161 -11.44 4.71 17.92
C LYS A 161 -11.11 4.17 16.52
N ASN A 162 -11.19 2.86 16.30
CA ASN A 162 -10.89 2.27 15.00
C ASN A 162 -12.01 2.51 13.97
N TYR A 163 -13.27 2.54 14.38
CA TYR A 163 -14.35 3.01 13.51
C TYR A 163 -14.20 4.49 13.12
N LEU A 164 -13.74 5.36 14.02
CA LEU A 164 -13.39 6.74 13.68
C LEU A 164 -12.26 6.79 12.64
N LYS A 165 -11.19 6.02 12.83
CA LYS A 165 -10.11 5.90 11.83
C LYS A 165 -10.64 5.40 10.49
N ALA A 166 -11.56 4.45 10.47
CA ALA A 166 -12.21 3.98 9.24
C ALA A 166 -12.92 5.13 8.51
N GLN A 167 -13.74 5.91 9.22
CA GLN A 167 -14.39 7.09 8.63
C GLN A 167 -13.37 8.13 8.14
N GLU A 168 -12.34 8.42 8.92
CA GLU A 168 -11.32 9.43 8.59
C GLU A 168 -10.46 9.03 7.39
N THR A 169 -10.20 7.72 7.23
CA THR A 169 -9.43 7.18 6.11
C THR A 169 -10.17 7.34 4.79
N ALA A 170 -11.49 7.12 4.78
CA ALA A 170 -12.33 7.24 3.58
C ALA A 170 -13.63 8.02 3.87
N PRO A 171 -13.57 9.35 4.05
CA PRO A 171 -14.70 10.16 4.48
C PRO A 171 -15.85 10.22 3.46
N GLU A 172 -15.54 10.08 2.17
CA GLU A 172 -16.52 10.11 1.08
C GLU A 172 -17.06 8.71 0.72
N PHE A 173 -16.60 7.66 1.41
CA PHE A 173 -17.11 6.32 1.19
C PHE A 173 -18.56 6.21 1.67
N VAL A 174 -19.39 5.46 0.94
CA VAL A 174 -20.81 5.29 1.26
C VAL A 174 -21.05 4.74 2.67
N GLU A 175 -20.11 3.95 3.21
CA GLU A 175 -20.17 3.41 4.58
C GLU A 175 -19.55 4.32 5.65
N ALA A 176 -18.91 5.43 5.29
CA ALA A 176 -18.32 6.37 6.24
C ALA A 176 -19.31 6.87 7.32
N PRO A 177 -20.59 7.17 7.00
CA PRO A 177 -21.59 7.51 8.02
C PRO A 177 -21.90 6.32 8.95
N ASN A 178 -21.92 5.10 8.43
CA ASN A 178 -22.14 3.89 9.22
C ASN A 178 -20.99 3.67 10.22
N TYR A 179 -19.75 3.95 9.83
CA TYR A 179 -18.60 3.89 10.75
C TYR A 179 -18.71 4.91 11.90
N LEU A 180 -19.17 6.15 11.65
CA LEU A 180 -19.45 7.07 12.76
C LEU A 180 -20.57 6.56 13.67
N TYR A 181 -21.61 5.97 13.09
CA TYR A 181 -22.71 5.43 13.89
C TYR A 181 -22.22 4.31 14.82
N LEU A 182 -21.43 3.37 14.30
CA LEU A 182 -20.83 2.29 15.06
C LEU A 182 -19.83 2.79 16.12
N ALA A 183 -19.06 3.85 15.80
CA ALA A 183 -18.20 4.50 16.79
C ALA A 183 -18.99 5.11 17.95
N GLY A 184 -20.10 5.80 17.66
CA GLY A 184 -20.97 6.37 18.69
C GLY A 184 -21.61 5.30 19.57
N LEU A 185 -22.08 4.18 18.98
CA LEU A 185 -22.62 3.05 19.73
C LEU A 185 -21.57 2.42 20.64
N ASN A 186 -20.34 2.23 20.16
CA ASN A 186 -19.26 1.65 20.95
C ASN A 186 -18.80 2.61 22.07
N TYR A 187 -18.73 3.93 21.84
CA TYR A 187 -18.48 4.86 22.95
C TYR A 187 -19.58 4.85 24.00
N LYS A 188 -20.85 4.72 23.60
CA LYS A 188 -21.96 4.55 24.54
C LYS A 188 -21.80 3.27 25.37
N ASN A 189 -21.49 2.14 24.72
CA ASN A 189 -21.29 0.85 25.39
C ASN A 189 -20.07 0.87 26.33
N ALA A 190 -19.06 1.69 26.03
CA ALA A 190 -17.92 1.95 26.90
C ALA A 190 -18.23 2.93 28.07
N GLY A 191 -19.48 3.40 28.21
CA GLY A 191 -19.87 4.40 29.21
C GLY A 191 -19.41 5.83 28.91
N MET A 192 -18.77 6.07 27.76
CA MET A 192 -18.22 7.37 27.36
C MET A 192 -19.30 8.23 26.67
N LYS A 193 -20.36 8.58 27.42
CA LYS A 193 -21.55 9.25 26.88
C LYS A 193 -21.24 10.53 26.11
N ASP A 194 -20.34 11.38 26.60
CA ASP A 194 -20.01 12.66 25.94
C ASP A 194 -19.37 12.45 24.57
N LYS A 195 -18.45 11.49 24.46
CA LYS A 195 -17.84 11.11 23.17
C LYS A 195 -18.86 10.52 22.22
N ALA A 196 -19.78 9.70 22.73
CA ALA A 196 -20.87 9.16 21.92
C ALA A 196 -21.73 10.29 21.35
N LYS A 197 -22.10 11.28 22.17
CA LYS A 197 -22.86 12.48 21.73
C LYS A 197 -22.12 13.24 20.65
N GLU A 198 -20.84 13.54 20.85
CA GLU A 198 -20.00 14.24 19.88
C GLU A 198 -19.98 13.52 18.52
N VAL A 199 -19.79 12.19 18.53
CA VAL A 199 -19.72 11.39 17.31
C VAL A 199 -21.07 11.34 16.58
N PHE A 200 -22.19 11.19 17.29
CA PHE A 200 -23.51 11.22 16.67
C PHE A 200 -23.85 12.60 16.09
N GLN A 201 -23.46 13.69 16.77
CA GLN A 201 -23.61 15.04 16.24
C GLN A 201 -22.75 15.26 14.99
N LYS A 202 -21.51 14.76 14.97
CA LYS A 202 -20.63 14.78 13.79
C LYS A 202 -21.29 14.07 12.61
N LEU A 203 -21.90 12.90 12.83
CA LEU A 203 -22.63 12.16 11.81
C LEU A 203 -23.76 12.99 11.21
N ILE A 204 -24.63 13.54 12.06
CA ILE A 204 -25.80 14.34 11.63
C ILE A 204 -25.36 15.58 10.85
N LYS A 205 -24.28 16.24 11.28
CA LYS A 205 -23.78 17.47 10.64
C LYS A 205 -23.12 17.20 9.29
N LYS A 206 -22.28 16.15 9.22
CA LYS A 206 -21.44 15.86 8.05
C LYS A 206 -22.16 15.06 6.98
N TYR A 207 -23.03 14.12 7.36
CA TYR A 207 -23.66 13.16 6.46
C TYR A 207 -25.18 13.31 6.45
N LYS A 208 -25.67 14.50 6.12
CA LYS A 208 -27.08 14.91 6.25
C LYS A 208 -28.08 14.01 5.53
N ASP A 209 -27.67 13.42 4.41
CA ASP A 209 -28.51 12.55 3.58
C ASP A 209 -28.35 11.06 3.90
N SER A 210 -27.53 10.71 4.91
CA SER A 210 -27.34 9.31 5.30
C SER A 210 -28.56 8.77 6.02
N LYS A 211 -28.91 7.50 5.71
CA LYS A 211 -29.91 6.73 6.47
C LYS A 211 -29.62 6.67 7.97
N ARG A 212 -28.34 6.81 8.39
CA ARG A 212 -27.92 6.78 9.80
C ARG A 212 -28.21 8.06 10.58
N VAL A 213 -28.64 9.14 9.93
CA VAL A 213 -28.97 10.41 10.63
C VAL A 213 -30.09 10.23 11.64
N ASN A 214 -31.15 9.51 11.27
CA ASN A 214 -32.29 9.29 12.16
C ASN A 214 -31.93 8.34 13.31
N ASP A 215 -31.10 7.32 13.04
CA ASP A 215 -30.56 6.43 14.08
C ASP A 215 -29.72 7.23 15.09
N ALA A 216 -28.82 8.10 14.62
CA ALA A 216 -27.98 8.94 15.46
C ALA A 216 -28.80 9.91 16.34
N LYS A 217 -29.84 10.55 15.77
CA LYS A 217 -30.78 11.40 16.54
C LYS A 217 -31.46 10.62 17.64
N THR A 218 -31.91 9.40 17.34
CA THR A 218 -32.53 8.51 18.34
C THR A 218 -31.54 8.20 19.47
N GLN A 219 -30.29 7.87 19.14
CA GLN A 219 -29.28 7.60 20.16
C GLN A 219 -28.96 8.81 21.04
N LEU A 220 -28.96 10.03 20.48
CA LEU A 220 -28.76 11.26 21.26
C LEU A 220 -29.85 11.46 22.31
N ILE A 221 -31.12 11.27 21.94
CA ILE A 221 -32.26 11.37 22.88
C ILE A 221 -32.12 10.34 24.01
N LEU A 222 -31.67 9.12 23.70
CA LEU A 222 -31.45 8.08 24.69
C LEU A 222 -30.29 8.39 25.66
N LEU A 223 -29.30 9.19 25.22
CA LEU A 223 -28.15 9.59 26.03
C LEU A 223 -28.43 10.80 26.94
N GLU A 224 -29.57 11.45 26.78
CA GLU A 224 -30.04 12.57 27.62
C GLU A 224 -30.92 12.11 28.78
N LYS A 225 -31.35 10.85 28.76
CA LYS A 225 -32.02 10.17 29.89
C LYS A 225 -31.00 9.57 30.84
#